data_AF-A0A7V9JI15-F1
#
_entry.id   AF-A0A7V9JI15-F1
#
_cell.length_a   1.000
_cell.length_b   1.000
_cell.length_c   1.000
_cell.angle_alpha   90.00
_cell.angle_beta   90.00
_cell.angle_gamma   90.00
#
_symmetry.space_group_name_H-M   'P 1'
#
loop_
_entity.id
_entity.type
_entity.pdbx_description
1 polymer ?
#
loop_
_entity_poly.entity_id
_entity_poly.type
_entity_poly.pdbx_seq_one_letter_code
_entity_poly.pdbx_strand_id
1 'polypeptide(L)'
;RAPRRPERMFMQFHGGVYRSDDAGESWTDIGAGLPSDFGFPLALDPADPDSAYVVPLTADMDRVTPGGRVRVYETRDAGESWTARGGGLPQRDAYLTVLRHGLDRRGEGEELELYFGTTTGEVFGSGDAGASWFSAATHLPPVYSVRATR
;
A
#
# COMPACT_ATOMS: atom_id res chain seq x y z
N ARG A 1 -8.17 10.40 -0.98
CA ARG A 1 -8.98 11.36 -0.18
C ARG A 1 -9.50 10.61 1.03
N ALA A 2 -9.23 11.10 2.24
CA ALA A 2 -9.71 10.49 3.47
C ALA A 2 -11.23 10.74 3.63
N PRO A 3 -12.07 9.72 3.84
CA PRO A 3 -13.53 9.91 3.89
C PRO A 3 -14.02 10.82 5.02
N ARG A 4 -13.42 10.69 6.23
CA ARG A 4 -13.80 11.47 7.42
C ARG A 4 -13.12 12.84 7.50
N ARG A 5 -12.12 13.09 6.66
CA ARG A 5 -11.40 14.37 6.54
C ARG A 5 -11.12 14.67 5.07
N PRO A 6 -12.13 15.10 4.30
CA PRO A 6 -12.07 15.10 2.85
C PRO A 6 -11.06 16.08 2.24
N GLU A 7 -10.61 17.09 2.96
CA GLU A 7 -9.48 17.95 2.58
C GLU A 7 -8.14 17.22 2.64
N ARG A 8 -8.04 16.15 3.45
CA ARG A 8 -6.85 15.31 3.52
C ARG A 8 -6.80 14.33 2.35
N MET A 9 -5.73 14.40 1.59
CA MET A 9 -5.48 13.53 0.44
C MET A 9 -4.08 12.97 0.51
N PHE A 10 -3.93 11.74 0.00
CA PHE A 10 -2.64 11.08 -0.16
C PHE A 10 -2.46 10.70 -1.61
N MET A 11 -1.22 10.72 -2.08
CA MET A 11 -0.85 10.38 -3.43
C MET A 11 0.47 9.63 -3.45
N GLN A 12 0.46 8.38 -3.91
CA GLN A 12 1.67 7.73 -4.41
C GLN A 12 1.95 8.28 -5.81
N PHE A 13 3.06 8.99 -5.97
CA PHE A 13 3.54 9.47 -7.26
C PHE A 13 4.67 8.58 -7.78
N HIS A 14 5.15 8.81 -9.01
CA HIS A 14 6.24 8.04 -9.62
C HIS A 14 7.58 8.20 -8.89
N GLY A 15 7.73 9.21 -8.04
CA GLY A 15 8.92 9.43 -7.21
C GLY A 15 8.54 10.27 -6.01
N GLY A 16 7.91 9.63 -5.02
CA GLY A 16 7.49 10.23 -3.77
C GLY A 16 6.09 9.80 -3.33
N VAL A 17 5.85 9.91 -2.03
CA VAL A 17 4.52 9.80 -1.44
C VAL A 17 4.17 11.15 -0.85
N TYR A 18 3.03 11.70 -1.25
CA TYR A 18 2.64 13.06 -0.90
C TYR A 18 1.33 13.07 -0.12
N ARG A 19 1.21 14.06 0.76
CA ARG A 19 -0.03 14.42 1.45
C ARG A 19 -0.44 15.83 1.08
N SER A 20 -1.73 16.07 0.94
CA SER A 20 -2.34 17.40 0.96
C SER A 20 -3.31 17.48 2.15
N ASP A 21 -3.36 18.65 2.78
CA ASP A 21 -4.31 18.97 3.87
C ASP A 21 -5.34 20.03 3.45
N ASP A 22 -5.30 20.45 2.19
CA ASP A 22 -6.05 21.57 1.60
C ASP A 22 -6.72 21.16 0.28
N ALA A 23 -7.21 19.91 0.20
CA ALA A 23 -7.92 19.36 -0.96
C ALA A 23 -7.13 19.41 -2.28
N GLY A 24 -5.80 19.38 -2.21
CA GLY A 24 -4.89 19.31 -3.35
C GLY A 24 -4.32 20.65 -3.79
N GLU A 25 -4.56 21.75 -3.05
CA GLU A 25 -3.97 23.06 -3.35
C GLU A 25 -2.45 23.06 -3.12
N SER A 26 -1.98 22.37 -2.09
CA SER A 26 -0.56 22.15 -1.81
C SER A 26 -0.26 20.70 -1.40
N TRP A 27 0.98 20.27 -1.62
CA TRP A 27 1.44 18.91 -1.36
C TRP A 27 2.74 18.92 -0.56
N THR A 28 2.78 18.09 0.48
CA THR A 28 3.94 17.84 1.33
C THR A 28 4.47 16.44 1.03
N ASP A 29 5.78 16.31 0.80
CA ASP A 29 6.44 15.01 0.71
C ASP A 29 6.46 14.35 2.09
N ILE A 30 5.92 13.14 2.17
CA ILE A 30 5.80 12.33 3.38
C ILE A 30 6.51 10.97 3.20
N GLY A 31 7.39 10.83 2.21
CA GLY A 31 8.09 9.56 1.93
C GLY A 31 9.23 9.23 2.90
N ALA A 32 9.56 10.14 3.83
CA ALA A 32 10.65 9.94 4.80
C ALA A 32 10.44 8.65 5.63
N GLY A 33 11.44 7.76 5.64
CA GLY A 33 11.37 6.47 6.34
C GLY A 33 10.93 5.28 5.47
N LEU A 34 10.41 5.53 4.26
CA LEU A 34 10.21 4.48 3.27
C LEU A 34 11.55 3.98 2.70
N PRO A 35 11.63 2.71 2.26
CA PRO A 35 12.86 2.13 1.71
C PRO A 35 13.17 2.63 0.29
N SER A 36 12.19 3.26 -0.36
CA SER A 36 12.26 3.88 -1.68
C SER A 36 11.12 4.88 -1.82
N ASP A 37 11.28 5.82 -2.74
CA ASP A 37 10.25 6.79 -3.15
C ASP A 37 9.36 6.26 -4.28
N PHE A 38 9.66 5.06 -4.79
CA PHE A 38 9.01 4.47 -5.95
C PHE A 38 7.96 3.44 -5.54
N GLY A 39 6.80 3.49 -6.20
CA GLY A 39 5.68 2.59 -5.95
C GLY A 39 4.48 2.95 -6.82
N PHE A 40 3.44 2.12 -6.78
CA PHE A 40 2.22 2.37 -7.55
C PHE A 40 0.95 2.46 -6.72
N PRO A 41 0.63 1.49 -5.85
CA PRO A 41 -0.65 1.50 -5.15
C PRO A 41 -0.62 2.37 -3.89
N LEU A 42 -1.79 2.87 -3.53
CA LEU A 42 -2.06 3.46 -2.23
C LEU A 42 -3.49 3.10 -1.79
N ALA A 43 -3.66 2.74 -0.52
CA ALA A 43 -4.98 2.55 0.11
C ALA A 43 -5.09 3.39 1.39
N LEU A 44 -6.32 3.62 1.83
CA LEU A 44 -6.65 4.40 3.03
C LEU A 44 -7.58 3.58 3.92
N ASP A 45 -7.47 3.76 5.23
CA ASP A 45 -8.52 3.37 6.17
C ASP A 45 -9.63 4.44 6.16
N PRO A 46 -10.89 4.09 5.82
CA PRO A 46 -11.98 5.06 5.88
C PRO A 46 -12.27 5.63 7.27
N ALA A 47 -11.95 4.89 8.34
CA ALA A 47 -12.20 5.28 9.72
C ALA A 47 -11.13 6.24 10.29
N ASP A 48 -9.94 6.23 9.69
CA ASP A 48 -8.77 6.94 10.17
C ASP A 48 -8.20 7.84 9.06
N PRO A 49 -8.45 9.16 9.11
CA PRO A 49 -7.99 10.07 8.06
C PRO A 49 -6.47 10.21 7.99
N ASP A 50 -5.73 9.70 8.98
CA ASP A 50 -4.28 9.82 9.10
C ASP A 50 -3.59 8.54 8.66
N SER A 51 -4.37 7.52 8.30
CA SER A 51 -3.88 6.23 7.83
C SER A 51 -3.76 6.16 6.31
N ALA A 52 -2.60 5.67 5.86
CA ALA A 52 -2.38 5.29 4.48
C ALA A 52 -1.46 4.05 4.39
N TYR A 53 -1.64 3.28 3.33
CA TYR A 53 -0.88 2.07 3.03
C TYR A 53 -0.26 2.18 1.65
N VAL A 54 1.02 1.86 1.52
CA VAL A 54 1.74 1.80 0.24
C VAL A 54 2.52 0.50 0.12
N VAL A 55 2.84 0.11 -1.12
CA VAL A 55 3.73 -1.03 -1.41
C VAL A 55 4.92 -0.53 -2.22
N PRO A 56 6.04 -0.17 -1.58
CA PRO A 56 7.20 0.37 -2.26
C PRO A 56 7.86 -0.66 -3.17
N LEU A 57 8.44 -0.18 -4.26
CA LEU A 57 9.26 -0.90 -5.23
C LEU A 57 10.61 -0.17 -5.36
N THR A 58 11.65 -0.87 -5.82
CA THR A 58 13.04 -0.36 -5.75
C THR A 58 13.23 0.91 -6.59
N ALA A 59 12.86 0.88 -7.88
CA ALA A 59 12.94 2.04 -8.77
C ALA A 59 12.11 1.83 -10.05
N ASP A 60 12.00 2.86 -10.89
CA ASP A 60 11.32 2.76 -12.19
C ASP A 60 11.96 1.71 -13.11
N MET A 61 13.29 1.66 -13.13
CA MET A 61 14.07 0.69 -13.91
C MET A 61 14.16 -0.69 -13.24
N ASP A 62 13.75 -0.81 -11.98
CA ASP A 62 13.81 -2.04 -11.18
C ASP A 62 12.55 -2.18 -10.30
N ARG A 63 11.45 -2.60 -10.92
CA ARG A 63 10.11 -2.58 -10.33
C ARG A 63 9.84 -3.79 -9.44
N VAL A 64 10.77 -4.10 -8.55
CA VAL A 64 10.69 -5.22 -7.60
C VAL A 64 10.68 -4.73 -6.16
N THR A 65 10.22 -5.56 -5.23
CA THR A 65 10.19 -5.18 -3.80
C THR A 65 11.60 -4.92 -3.24
N PRO A 66 11.81 -3.83 -2.47
CA PRO A 66 13.14 -3.48 -1.95
C PRO A 66 13.74 -4.57 -1.07
N GLY A 67 14.95 -5.00 -1.43
CA GLY A 67 15.67 -6.06 -0.73
C GLY A 67 15.04 -7.44 -0.84
N GLY A 68 14.28 -7.69 -1.91
CA GLY A 68 13.72 -9.01 -2.24
C GLY A 68 12.71 -9.50 -1.21
N ARG A 69 11.96 -8.61 -0.58
CA ARG A 69 11.08 -8.93 0.54
C ARG A 69 9.83 -8.06 0.47
N VAL A 70 8.66 -8.68 0.55
CA VAL A 70 7.39 -7.96 0.41
C VAL A 70 7.06 -7.28 1.73
N ARG A 71 6.68 -6.00 1.67
CA ARG A 71 6.17 -5.21 2.79
C ARG A 71 5.06 -4.30 2.28
N VAL A 72 4.02 -4.17 3.09
CA VAL A 72 3.11 -3.02 3.03
C VAL A 72 3.58 -2.04 4.08
N TYR A 73 3.80 -0.78 3.72
CA TYR A 73 4.14 0.26 4.69
C TYR A 73 2.87 1.01 5.08
N GLU A 74 2.70 1.18 6.38
CA GLU A 74 1.54 1.85 6.97
C GLU A 74 2.00 3.10 7.71
N THR A 75 1.28 4.20 7.51
CA THR A 75 1.29 5.33 8.43
C THR A 75 -0.04 5.38 9.19
N ARG A 76 0.00 5.93 10.41
CA ARG A 76 -1.14 6.26 11.27
C ARG A 76 -1.06 7.70 11.81
N ASP A 77 -0.08 8.46 11.31
CA ASP A 77 0.27 9.81 11.73
C ASP A 77 0.42 10.72 10.50
N ALA A 78 -0.38 10.45 9.46
CA ALA A 78 -0.43 11.21 8.22
C ALA A 78 0.93 11.35 7.51
N GLY A 79 1.78 10.33 7.63
CA GLY A 79 3.07 10.22 6.96
C GLY A 79 4.24 10.86 7.72
N GLU A 80 4.07 11.19 9.01
CA GLU A 80 5.20 11.56 9.86
C GLU A 80 6.13 10.35 10.12
N SER A 81 5.56 9.14 10.18
CA SER A 81 6.32 7.89 10.26
C SER A 81 5.64 6.75 9.49
N TRP A 82 6.45 5.74 9.16
CA TRP A 82 6.01 4.55 8.44
C TRP A 82 6.45 3.27 9.15
N THR A 83 5.51 2.33 9.30
CA THR A 83 5.74 1.00 9.86
C THR A 83 5.72 -0.04 8.75
N ALA A 84 6.78 -0.85 8.67
CA ALA A 84 6.87 -1.95 7.73
C ALA A 84 6.04 -3.16 8.22
N ARG A 85 4.98 -3.52 7.50
CA ARG A 85 4.13 -4.67 7.77
C ARG A 85 4.45 -5.83 6.83
N GLY A 86 4.76 -7.00 7.40
CA GLY A 86 5.16 -8.16 6.60
C GLY A 86 4.96 -9.53 7.24
N GLY A 87 4.27 -9.63 8.38
CA GLY A 87 3.96 -10.93 8.98
C GLY A 87 3.14 -11.78 8.02
N GLY A 88 3.62 -12.97 7.65
CA GLY A 88 2.96 -13.86 6.68
C GLY A 88 3.26 -13.57 5.20
N LEU A 89 3.99 -12.49 4.89
CA LEU A 89 4.45 -12.19 3.52
C LEU A 89 5.81 -12.84 3.21
N PRO A 90 6.20 -12.98 1.91
CA PRO A 90 7.53 -13.45 1.54
C PRO A 90 8.66 -12.59 2.11
N GLN A 91 9.57 -13.22 2.86
CA GLN A 91 10.64 -12.52 3.60
C GLN A 91 11.96 -12.37 2.83
N ARG A 92 12.15 -13.12 1.74
CA ARG A 92 13.34 -13.13 0.89
C ARG A 92 12.98 -13.60 -0.52
N ASP A 93 13.89 -13.33 -1.46
CA ASP A 93 13.81 -13.77 -2.87
C ASP A 93 12.49 -13.39 -3.58
N ALA A 94 11.83 -12.32 -3.13
CA ALA A 94 10.53 -11.87 -3.60
C ALA A 94 10.64 -10.72 -4.62
N TYR A 95 10.93 -11.07 -5.87
CA TYR A 95 11.12 -10.10 -6.96
C TYR A 95 9.84 -9.89 -7.77
N LEU A 96 8.83 -9.31 -7.13
CA LEU A 96 7.50 -9.08 -7.69
C LEU A 96 7.14 -7.60 -7.76
N THR A 97 6.16 -7.27 -8.60
CA THR A 97 5.59 -5.93 -8.75
C THR A 97 4.14 -5.92 -8.25
N VAL A 98 3.74 -4.85 -7.55
CA VAL A 98 2.33 -4.54 -7.27
C VAL A 98 1.95 -3.31 -8.07
N LEU A 99 0.96 -3.44 -8.95
CA LEU A 99 0.55 -2.37 -9.86
C LEU A 99 -0.43 -1.40 -9.20
N ARG A 100 -0.70 -0.26 -9.84
CA ARG A 100 -1.46 0.87 -9.27
C ARG A 100 -2.84 0.48 -8.73
N HIS A 101 -3.56 -0.36 -9.46
CA HIS A 101 -4.88 -0.88 -9.04
C HIS A 101 -4.79 -2.24 -8.34
N GLY A 102 -3.57 -2.70 -8.05
CA GLY A 102 -3.28 -4.00 -7.47
C GLY A 102 -3.49 -4.07 -5.97
N LEU A 103 -3.81 -2.97 -5.28
CA LEU A 103 -4.15 -2.93 -3.85
C LEU A 103 -5.57 -2.38 -3.70
N ASP A 104 -6.41 -3.06 -2.94
CA ASP A 104 -7.73 -2.56 -2.55
C ASP A 104 -8.05 -2.95 -1.10
N ARG A 105 -9.08 -2.32 -0.55
CA ARG A 105 -9.49 -2.46 0.84
C ARG A 105 -10.99 -2.63 0.99
N ARG A 106 -11.41 -3.35 2.03
CA ARG A 106 -12.81 -3.51 2.46
C ARG A 106 -12.91 -3.21 3.96
N GLY A 107 -14.07 -2.73 4.41
CA GLY A 107 -14.25 -2.35 5.80
C GLY A 107 -13.52 -1.06 6.17
N GLU A 108 -13.49 -0.77 7.47
CA GLU A 108 -12.83 0.39 8.06
C GLU A 108 -12.48 0.11 9.53
N GLY A 109 -11.47 0.79 10.06
CA GLY A 109 -11.03 0.64 11.45
C GLY A 109 -10.65 -0.80 11.80
N GLU A 110 -11.27 -1.36 12.84
CA GLU A 110 -11.00 -2.73 13.31
C GLU A 110 -11.44 -3.82 12.33
N GLU A 111 -12.35 -3.51 11.40
CA GLU A 111 -12.82 -4.42 10.35
C GLU A 111 -12.09 -4.19 9.01
N LEU A 112 -11.02 -3.39 9.01
CA LEU A 112 -10.27 -3.09 7.78
C LEU A 112 -9.55 -4.34 7.27
N GLU A 113 -9.95 -4.77 6.09
CA GLU A 113 -9.29 -5.79 5.29
C GLU A 113 -8.49 -5.14 4.16
N LEU A 114 -7.31 -5.68 3.86
CA LEU A 114 -6.45 -5.26 2.75
C LEU A 114 -6.15 -6.43 1.84
N TYR A 115 -6.17 -6.20 0.53
CA TYR A 115 -5.82 -7.21 -0.46
C TYR A 115 -4.91 -6.61 -1.52
N PHE A 116 -3.82 -7.30 -1.84
CA PHE A 116 -3.01 -6.92 -2.98
C PHE A 116 -2.60 -8.09 -3.87
N GLY A 117 -2.55 -7.82 -5.16
CA GLY A 117 -2.17 -8.75 -6.21
C GLY A 117 -0.83 -8.39 -6.82
N THR A 118 -0.10 -9.41 -7.26
CA THR A 118 1.26 -9.28 -7.77
C THR A 118 1.33 -9.70 -9.24
N THR A 119 2.33 -9.18 -9.96
CA THR A 119 2.57 -9.58 -11.36
C THR A 119 3.05 -11.02 -11.53
N THR A 120 3.43 -11.69 -10.44
CA THR A 120 3.84 -13.10 -10.41
C THR A 120 2.67 -14.07 -10.18
N GLY A 121 1.46 -13.57 -9.93
CA GLY A 121 0.24 -14.37 -9.87
C GLY A 121 -0.26 -14.70 -8.46
N GLU A 122 0.36 -14.14 -7.42
CA GLU A 122 -0.10 -14.23 -6.04
C GLU A 122 -1.04 -13.08 -5.68
N VAL A 123 -2.06 -13.38 -4.89
CA VAL A 123 -2.89 -12.40 -4.17
C VAL A 123 -2.76 -12.67 -2.69
N PHE A 124 -2.42 -11.63 -1.93
CA PHE A 124 -2.35 -11.65 -0.47
C PHE A 124 -3.53 -10.89 0.12
N GLY A 125 -4.02 -11.37 1.26
CA GLY A 125 -5.06 -10.72 2.04
C GLY A 125 -4.61 -10.50 3.48
N SER A 126 -5.23 -9.54 4.15
CA SER A 126 -5.13 -9.28 5.58
C SER A 126 -6.52 -8.95 6.10
N GLY A 127 -6.89 -9.54 7.23
CA GLY A 127 -8.15 -9.26 7.94
C GLY A 127 -7.97 -8.42 9.21
N ASP A 128 -6.79 -7.83 9.39
CA ASP A 128 -6.36 -7.15 10.60
C ASP A 128 -5.57 -5.86 10.28
N ALA A 129 -6.07 -5.08 9.32
CA ALA A 129 -5.49 -3.82 8.88
C ALA A 129 -4.00 -3.91 8.48
N GLY A 130 -3.58 -5.05 7.93
CA GLY A 130 -2.21 -5.28 7.48
C GLY A 130 -1.26 -5.79 8.56
N ALA A 131 -1.71 -6.04 9.79
CA ALA A 131 -0.84 -6.56 10.86
C ALA A 131 -0.30 -7.96 10.53
N SER A 132 -1.12 -8.83 9.92
CA SER A 132 -0.74 -10.14 9.40
C SER A 132 -1.40 -10.43 8.05
N TRP A 133 -0.74 -11.29 7.27
CA TRP A 133 -1.11 -11.58 5.89
C TRP A 133 -1.24 -13.08 5.66
N PHE A 134 -2.16 -13.45 4.77
CA PHE A 134 -2.36 -14.81 4.26
C PHE A 134 -2.36 -14.81 2.73
N SER A 135 -2.07 -15.97 2.14
CA SER A 135 -2.23 -16.16 0.70
C SER A 135 -3.71 -16.39 0.37
N ALA A 136 -4.30 -15.48 -0.40
CA ALA A 136 -5.69 -15.56 -0.82
C ALA A 136 -5.85 -16.31 -2.15
N ALA A 137 -4.86 -16.19 -3.05
CA ALA A 137 -4.79 -16.95 -4.30
C ALA A 137 -3.33 -17.06 -4.78
N THR A 138 -3.05 -18.10 -5.57
CA THR A 138 -1.74 -18.37 -6.17
C THR A 138 -1.89 -18.90 -7.59
N HIS A 139 -0.81 -18.85 -8.37
CA HIS A 139 -0.74 -19.42 -9.73
C HIS A 139 -1.72 -18.79 -10.74
N LEU A 140 -2.03 -17.50 -10.55
CA LEU A 140 -2.77 -16.73 -11.54
C LEU A 140 -1.85 -16.18 -12.63
N PRO A 141 -2.39 -15.74 -13.77
CA PRO A 141 -1.71 -14.77 -14.63
C PRO A 141 -1.35 -13.49 -13.86
N PRO A 142 -0.50 -12.60 -14.42
CA PRO A 142 -0.17 -11.32 -13.80
C PRO A 142 -1.41 -10.53 -13.37
N VAL A 143 -1.46 -10.15 -12.08
CA VAL A 143 -2.61 -9.45 -11.51
C VAL A 143 -2.47 -7.94 -11.73
N TYR A 144 -3.30 -7.40 -12.62
CA TYR A 144 -3.30 -5.96 -12.93
C TYR A 144 -4.13 -5.13 -11.95
N SER A 145 -5.21 -5.71 -11.42
CA SER A 145 -6.06 -5.06 -10.45
C SER A 145 -6.67 -6.06 -9.48
N VAL A 146 -6.83 -5.61 -8.25
CA VAL A 146 -7.63 -6.29 -7.22
C VAL A 146 -8.80 -5.39 -6.87
N ARG A 147 -9.95 -6.01 -6.60
CA ARG A 147 -11.10 -5.30 -6.04
C ARG A 147 -11.70 -6.13 -4.92
N ALA A 148 -11.77 -5.56 -3.73
CA ALA A 148 -12.47 -6.16 -2.60
C ALA A 148 -13.94 -5.76 -2.67
N THR A 149 -14.84 -6.73 -2.87
CA THR A 149 -16.29 -6.49 -2.90
C THR A 149 -16.96 -7.13 -1.68
N ARG A 150 -18.24 -6.83 -1.50
CA ARG A 150 -19.10 -7.65 -0.63
C ARG A 150 -19.20 -9.07 -1.16
#